data_AF-A0A2X3JCI7-F1
#
_entry.id   AF-A0A2X3JCI7-F1
#
_cell.length_a   1.000
_cell.length_b   1.000
_cell.length_c   1.000
_cell.angle_alpha   90.00
_cell.angle_beta   90.00
_cell.angle_gamma   90.00
#
_symmetry.space_group_name_H-M   'P 1'
#
loop_
_entity.id
_entity.type
_entity.pdbx_description
1 polymer ?
#
loop_
_entity_poly.entity_id
_entity_poly.type
_entity_poly.pdbx_seq_one_letter_code
_entity_poly.pdbx_strand_id
1 'polypeptide(L)' 'MRRNLIRLVHTGKTRLGWDDETYRDVLARQTGKRSAGDCSDTELEKMVLYMRTQGFAPSSHGRRPRVATRASGDVGQD' A
#
# COMPACT_ATOMS: atom_id res chain seq x y z
N MET A 1 12.88 -0.34 11.59
CA MET A 1 11.86 0.19 10.67
C MET A 1 11.58 -0.73 9.48
N ARG A 2 12.56 -0.98 8.60
CA ARG A 2 12.37 -1.76 7.36
C ARG A 2 11.64 -3.11 7.49
N ARG A 3 12.00 -3.92 8.50
CA ARG A 3 11.38 -5.25 8.72
C ARG A 3 9.87 -5.16 8.98
N ASN A 4 9.43 -4.10 9.67
CA ASN A 4 8.01 -3.88 9.93
C ASN A 4 7.27 -3.45 8.65
N LEU A 5 7.89 -2.63 7.79
CA LEU A 5 7.32 -2.25 6.51
C LEU A 5 7.19 -3.45 5.57
N ILE A 6 8.22 -4.28 5.46
CA ILE A 6 8.16 -5.54 4.68
C ILE A 6 7.02 -6.42 5.19
N ARG A 7 6.89 -6.58 6.51
CA ARG A 7 5.77 -7.32 7.11
C ARG A 7 4.42 -6.71 6.72
N LEU A 8 4.26 -5.39 6.80
CA LEU A 8 3.01 -4.72 6.41
C LEU A 8 2.67 -4.93 4.94
N VAL A 9 3.67 -4.88 4.05
CA VAL A 9 3.49 -5.13 2.62
C VAL A 9 3.04 -6.59 2.38
N HIS A 10 3.66 -7.57 3.04
CA HIS A 10 3.21 -8.96 2.92
C HIS A 10 1.81 -9.19 3.50
N THR A 11 1.51 -8.60 4.67
CA THR A 11 0.17 -8.67 5.25
C THR A 11 -0.86 -8.01 4.34
N GLY A 12 -0.54 -6.85 3.76
CA GLY A 12 -1.42 -6.14 2.84
C GLY A 12 -1.68 -6.95 1.58
N LYS A 13 -0.67 -7.65 1.04
CA LYS A 13 -0.82 -8.55 -0.12
C LYS A 13 -1.91 -9.58 0.18
N THR A 14 -1.80 -10.27 1.32
CA THR A 14 -2.78 -11.27 1.76
C THR A 14 -4.16 -10.65 2.01
N ARG A 15 -4.24 -9.47 2.64
CA ARG A 15 -5.51 -8.80 2.95
C ARG A 15 -6.25 -8.30 1.71
N LEU A 16 -5.51 -7.87 0.69
CA LEU A 16 -6.05 -7.41 -0.59
C LEU A 16 -6.29 -8.57 -1.57
N GLY A 17 -5.92 -9.80 -1.21
CA GLY A 17 -6.10 -10.97 -2.08
C GLY A 17 -5.18 -10.97 -3.30
N TRP A 18 -4.05 -10.27 -3.26
CA TRP A 18 -3.10 -10.25 -4.37
C TRP A 18 -2.30 -11.55 -4.43
N ASP A 19 -2.27 -12.16 -5.61
CA ASP A 19 -1.35 -13.24 -5.92
C ASP A 19 0.11 -12.72 -6.07
N ASP A 20 1.05 -13.64 -6.24
CA ASP A 20 2.47 -13.29 -6.36
C ASP A 20 2.83 -12.50 -7.62
N GLU A 21 2.13 -12.70 -8.73
CA GLU A 21 2.36 -11.96 -9.97
C GLU A 21 1.83 -10.53 -9.85
N THR A 22 0.57 -10.39 -9.44
CA THR A 22 -0.05 -9.08 -9.15
C THR A 22 0.79 -8.29 -8.15
N TYR A 23 1.25 -8.94 -7.08
CA TYR A 23 2.11 -8.31 -6.08
C TYR A 23 3.42 -7.78 -6.69
N ARG A 24 4.13 -8.59 -7.48
CA ARG A 24 5.41 -8.20 -8.11
C ARG A 24 5.23 -7.07 -9.12
N ASP A 25 4.13 -7.08 -9.87
CA ASP A 25 3.83 -6.05 -10.85
C ASP A 25 3.47 -4.72 -10.19
N VAL A 26 2.65 -4.74 -9.15
CA VAL A 26 2.36 -3.52 -8.37
C VAL A 26 3.63 -2.98 -7.73
N LEU A 27 4.48 -3.86 -7.17
CA LEU A 27 5.76 -3.45 -6.58
C LEU A 27 6.65 -2.79 -7.65
N ALA A 28 6.78 -3.41 -8.83
CA ALA A 28 7.57 -2.86 -9.93
C ALA A 28 7.03 -1.52 -10.43
N ARG A 29 5.71 -1.37 -10.54
CA ARG A 29 5.09 -0.07 -10.91
C ARG A 29 5.36 1.00 -9.85
N GLN A 30 5.38 0.63 -8.58
CA GLN A 30 5.46 1.61 -7.51
C GLN A 30 6.90 2.03 -7.17
N THR A 31 7.84 1.08 -7.24
CA THR A 31 9.23 1.21 -6.79
C THR A 31 10.28 0.88 -7.87
N GLY A 32 9.87 0.34 -9.01
CA GLY A 32 10.78 -0.17 -10.04
C GLY A 32 11.35 -1.55 -9.75
N LYS A 33 11.02 -2.17 -8.61
CA LYS A 33 11.61 -3.44 -8.15
C LYS A 33 10.54 -4.52 -8.00
N ARG A 34 10.90 -5.77 -8.27
CA ARG A 34 10.01 -6.94 -8.13
C ARG A 34 10.09 -7.65 -6.78
N SER A 35 10.93 -7.16 -5.86
CA SER A 35 11.10 -7.75 -4.53
C SER A 35 11.16 -6.68 -3.44
N ALA A 36 10.44 -6.91 -2.34
CA ALA A 36 10.45 -6.02 -1.17
C ALA A 36 11.79 -6.04 -0.42
N GLY A 37 12.60 -7.09 -0.60
CA GLY A 37 13.95 -7.17 -0.02
C GLY A 37 14.93 -6.19 -0.67
N ASP A 38 14.70 -5.87 -1.95
CA ASP A 38 15.53 -4.94 -2.73
C ASP A 38 15.05 -3.48 -2.57
N CYS A 39 13.87 -3.27 -1.98
CA CYS A 39 13.30 -1.95 -1.77
C CYS A 39 13.96 -1.21 -0.60
N SER A 40 14.14 0.10 -0.74
CA SER A 40 14.49 1.01 0.36
C SER A 40 13.30 1.19 1.31
N ASP A 41 13.56 1.71 2.51
CA ASP A 41 12.50 2.11 3.46
C ASP A 41 11.47 3.05 2.82
N THR A 42 11.91 4.08 2.11
CA THR A 42 11.03 5.05 1.43
C THR A 42 10.16 4.38 0.36
N GLU A 43 10.71 3.45 -0.41
CA GLU A 43 9.97 2.67 -1.42
C GLU A 43 8.92 1.77 -0.77
N LEU A 44 9.26 1.12 0.36
CA LEU A 44 8.32 0.30 1.12
C LEU A 44 7.21 1.13 1.75
N GLU A 45 7.50 2.33 2.26
CA GLU A 45 6.49 3.27 2.78
C GLU A 45 5.52 3.70 1.68
N LYS A 46 6.04 4.02 0.49
CA LYS A 46 5.23 4.34 -0.69
C LYS A 46 4.31 3.19 -1.07
N MET A 47 4.82 1.95 -1.03
CA MET A 47 4.02 0.74 -1.27
C MET A 47 2.92 0.58 -0.22
N VAL A 48 3.23 0.72 1.07
CA VAL A 48 2.22 0.65 2.15
C VAL A 48 1.15 1.73 1.97
N LEU A 49 1.53 2.95 1.58
CA LEU A 49 0.59 4.03 1.30
C LEU A 49 -0.32 3.67 0.12
N TYR A 50 0.24 3.16 -0.98
CA TYR A 50 -0.53 2.70 -2.13
C TYR A 50 -1.53 1.62 -1.72
N MET A 51 -1.10 0.61 -0.96
CA MET A 51 -1.99 -0.45 -0.49
C MET A 51 -3.16 0.09 0.33
N ARG A 52 -2.96 1.16 1.12
CA ARG A 52 -4.05 1.84 1.85
C ARG A 52 -5.09 2.45 0.90
N THR A 53 -4.66 3.02 -0.22
CA THR A 53 -5.58 3.51 -1.27
C THR A 53 -6.39 2.38 -1.90
N GLN A 54 -5.84 1.16 -1.93
CA GLN A 54 -6.51 -0.04 -2.43
C GLN A 54 -7.41 -0.72 -1.38
N GLY A 55 -7.59 -0.10 -0.20
CA GLY A 55 -8.45 -0.62 0.87
C GLY A 55 -7.72 -1.35 2.00
N PHE A 56 -6.38 -1.38 2.01
CA PHE A 56 -5.63 -1.98 3.13
C PHE A 56 -5.68 -1.08 4.37
N ALA A 57 -6.33 -1.56 5.43
CA ALA A 57 -6.31 -0.92 6.74
C ALA A 57 -5.44 -1.71 7.73
N PRO A 58 -4.16 -1.33 7.95
CA PRO A 58 -3.38 -1.94 9.01
C PRO A 58 -4.01 -1.57 10.36
N SER A 59 -4.25 -2.57 11.22
CA SER A 59 -4.73 -2.33 12.58
C SER A 59 -3.71 -1.48 13.33
N SER A 60 -3.99 -0.19 13.47
CA SER A 60 -3.14 0.73 14.21
C SER A 60 -3.61 0.78 15.64
N HIS A 61 -2.92 0.10 16.56
CA HIS A 61 -3.08 0.33 18.01
C HIS A 61 -2.46 1.67 18.47
N GLY A 62 -2.49 2.70 17.62
CA GLY A 62 -1.95 4.03 17.94
C GLY A 62 -2.35 5.04 16.87
N ARG A 63 -3.08 6.07 17.31
CA ARG A 63 -3.51 7.30 16.60
C ARG A 63 -3.83 7.16 15.10
N ARG A 64 -5.13 7.19 14.79
CA ARG A 64 -5.64 7.53 13.45
C ARG A 64 -5.14 8.95 13.10
N PRO A 65 -4.32 9.16 12.05
CA PRO A 65 -4.18 10.49 11.50
C PRO A 65 -5.52 10.83 10.83
N ARG A 66 -6.09 11.98 11.21
CA ARG A 66 -7.31 12.53 10.62
C ARG A 66 -6.98 12.98 9.19
N VAL A 67 -6.89 12.05 8.24
CA VAL A 67 -6.96 12.43 6.84
C VAL A 67 -8.42 12.71 6.56
N ALA A 68 -8.76 13.99 6.54
CA ALA A 68 -10.03 14.45 6.01
C ALA A 68 -10.07 14.02 4.55
N THR A 69 -10.90 13.02 4.23
CA THR A 69 -11.35 12.80 2.87
C THR A 69 -12.07 14.07 2.43
N ARG A 70 -11.36 14.94 1.71
CA ARG A 70 -11.93 16.00 0.89
C ARG A 70 -11.49 15.77 -0.55
N ALA A 71 -12.49 15.66 -1.42
CA ALA A 71 -12.50 15.90 -2.87
C ALA A 71 -11.79 14.91 -3.82
N SER A 72 -12.59 14.10 -4.50
CA SER A 72 -13.05 14.35 -5.90
C SER A 72 -14.10 13.27 -6.21
N GLY A 73 -15.34 13.55 -6.58
CA GLY A 73 -15.78 14.57 -7.52
C GLY A 73 -15.86 13.95 -8.91
N ASP A 74 -16.83 13.05 -9.12
CA ASP A 74 -17.26 12.64 -10.47
C ASP A 74 -18.76 12.90 -10.57
N VAL A 75 -19.08 13.81 -11.47
CA VAL A 75 -20.41 14.34 -11.76
C VAL A 75 -21.06 13.39 -12.75
N GLY A 76 -22.09 12.66 -12.31
CA GLY A 76 -23.02 12.02 -13.23
C GLY A 76 -23.89 13.08 -13.91
N GLN A 77 -23.77 13.20 -15.23
CA GLN A 77 -24.79 13.78 -16.11
C GLN A 77 -25.44 12.62 -16.87
N ASP A 78 -26.72 12.35 -16.61
CA ASP A 78 -27.75 12.08 -17.62
C ASP A 78 -29.13 12.50 -17.07
#